data_AF-A0A143XTC8-F1
#
_entry.id   AF-A0A143XTC8-F1
#
_cell.length_a   1.000
_cell.length_b   1.000
_cell.length_c   1.000
_cell.angle_alpha   90.00
_cell.angle_beta   90.00
_cell.angle_gamma   90.00
#
_symmetry.space_group_name_H-M   'P 1'
#
loop_
_entity.id
_entity.type
_entity.pdbx_description
1 polymer ?
#
loop_
_entity_poly.entity_id
_entity_poly.type
_entity_poly.pdbx_seq_one_letter_code
_entity_poly.pdbx_strand_id
1 'polypeptide(L)' 'MRCDSEAAIVRNLEDAGCDQDTITDFVKQLRMGNQKDQLRLLAKHRNLLLERVHKEEKRIDYLDYLVYQINQHK' A
#
# COMPACT_ATOMS: atom_id res chain seq x y z
N MET A 1 1.97 1.76 -27.53
CA MET A 1 1.15 2.34 -26.46
C MET A 1 0.38 1.19 -25.82
N ARG A 2 0.77 0.74 -24.62
CA ARG A 2 0.06 -0.37 -23.96
C ARG A 2 -1.30 0.15 -23.52
N CYS A 3 -2.35 -0.25 -24.25
CA CYS A 3 -3.71 -0.20 -23.76
C CYS A 3 -3.79 -1.36 -22.77
N ASP A 4 -3.43 -1.12 -21.51
CA ASP A 4 -3.61 -2.14 -20.48
C ASP A 4 -5.12 -2.37 -20.37
N SER A 5 -5.53 -3.61 -20.63
CA SER A 5 -6.94 -3.99 -20.48
C SER A 5 -7.35 -3.80 -19.01
N GLU A 6 -8.64 -3.59 -18.76
CA GLU A 6 -9.18 -3.47 -17.38
C GLU A 6 -8.67 -4.62 -16.48
N ALA A 7 -8.54 -5.83 -17.05
CA ALA A 7 -7.98 -7.00 -16.35
C ALA A 7 -6.52 -6.82 -15.93
N ALA A 8 -5.67 -6.19 -16.75
CA ALA A 8 -4.29 -5.90 -16.39
C ALA A 8 -4.21 -4.85 -15.27
N ILE A 9 -5.09 -3.86 -15.31
CA ILE A 9 -5.20 -2.85 -14.24
C ILE A 9 -5.65 -3.50 -12.93
N VAL A 10 -6.67 -4.36 -12.96
CA VAL A 10 -7.13 -5.10 -11.77
C VAL A 10 -6.00 -5.93 -11.18
N ARG A 11 -5.26 -6.69 -12.01
CA ARG A 11 -4.11 -7.47 -11.53
C ARG A 11 -3.03 -6.59 -10.88
N ASN A 12 -2.72 -5.44 -11.48
CA ASN A 12 -1.75 -4.51 -10.88
C ASN A 12 -2.21 -4.00 -9.51
N LEU A 13 -3.51 -3.80 -9.31
CA LEU A 13 -4.06 -3.39 -8.02
C LEU A 13 -4.01 -4.54 -7.00
N GLU A 14 -4.31 -5.77 -7.43
CA GLU A 14 -4.17 -6.98 -6.60
C GLU A 14 -2.70 -7.19 -6.16
N ASP A 15 -1.75 -7.10 -7.11
CA ASP A 15 -0.31 -7.22 -6.84
C ASP A 15 0.21 -6.09 -5.93
N ALA A 16 -0.42 -4.91 -5.99
CA ALA A 16 -0.15 -3.80 -5.08
C ALA A 16 -0.80 -3.99 -3.69
N GLY A 17 -1.54 -5.09 -3.48
CA GLY A 17 -2.22 -5.42 -2.24
C GLY A 17 -3.45 -4.58 -1.96
N CYS A 18 -4.08 -3.98 -2.99
CA CYS A 18 -5.38 -3.33 -2.84
C CYS A 18 -6.44 -4.37 -2.47
N ASP A 19 -7.34 -4.02 -1.56
CA ASP A 19 -8.49 -4.86 -1.24
C ASP A 19 -9.56 -4.80 -2.34
N GLN A 20 -10.51 -5.74 -2.28
CA GLN A 20 -11.56 -5.87 -3.27
C GLN A 20 -12.44 -4.62 -3.37
N ASP A 21 -12.67 -3.93 -2.26
CA ASP A 21 -13.45 -2.69 -2.21
C ASP A 21 -12.74 -1.57 -2.98
N THR A 22 -11.44 -1.39 -2.72
CA THR A 22 -10.59 -0.41 -3.43
C THR A 22 -10.51 -0.71 -4.92
N ILE A 23 -10.37 -1.98 -5.29
CA ILE A 23 -10.35 -2.42 -6.70
C ILE A 23 -11.69 -2.10 -7.37
N THR A 24 -12.81 -2.45 -6.71
CA THR A 24 -14.16 -2.22 -7.25
C THR A 24 -14.43 -0.73 -7.47
N ASP A 25 -14.08 0.10 -6.47
CA ASP A 25 -14.20 1.55 -6.59
C ASP A 25 -13.30 2.12 -7.68
N PHE A 26 -12.06 1.63 -7.80
CA PHE A 26 -11.14 2.06 -8.84
C PHE A 26 -11.68 1.74 -10.24
N VAL A 27 -12.15 0.52 -10.47
CA VAL A 27 -12.73 0.10 -11.77
C VAL A 27 -13.96 0.92 -12.11
N LYS A 28 -14.81 1.26 -11.13
CA LYS A 28 -15.94 2.17 -11.33
C LYS A 28 -15.47 3.55 -11.82
N GLN A 29 -14.46 4.14 -11.18
CA GLN A 29 -13.90 5.43 -11.61
C GLN A 29 -13.17 5.34 -12.96
N LEU A 30 -12.57 4.20 -13.27
CA LEU A 30 -11.95 3.90 -14.57
C LEU A 30 -12.98 3.98 -15.70
N ARG A 31 -14.10 3.26 -15.56
CA ARG A 31 -15.19 3.25 -16.55
C ARG A 31 -15.86 4.62 -16.71
N MET A 32 -15.87 5.43 -15.66
CA MET A 32 -16.38 6.81 -15.69
C MET A 32 -15.37 7.83 -16.25
N GLY A 33 -14.12 7.42 -16.54
CA GLY A 33 -13.06 8.34 -16.99
C GLY A 33 -12.56 9.30 -15.91
N ASN A 34 -12.89 9.08 -14.63
CA ASN A 34 -12.57 9.98 -13.53
C ASN A 34 -11.16 9.73 -12.97
N GLN A 35 -10.15 10.25 -13.68
CA GLN A 35 -8.74 10.07 -13.32
C GLN A 35 -8.39 10.66 -11.95
N LYS A 36 -9.04 11.76 -11.54
CA LYS A 36 -8.77 12.40 -10.25
C LYS A 36 -9.07 11.47 -9.09
N ASP A 37 -10.21 10.79 -9.13
CA ASP A 37 -10.59 9.86 -8.06
C ASP A 37 -9.79 8.55 -8.11
N GLN A 38 -9.40 8.09 -9.31
CA GLN A 38 -8.45 6.97 -9.44
C GLN A 38 -7.13 7.26 -8.72
N LEU A 39 -6.52 8.43 -8.97
CA LEU A 39 -5.28 8.86 -8.31
C LEU A 39 -5.47 9.02 -6.80
N ARG A 40 -6.62 9.55 -6.35
CA ARG A 40 -6.94 9.68 -4.92
C ARG A 40 -6.99 8.33 -4.22
N LEU A 41 -7.61 7.32 -4.85
CA LEU A 41 -7.69 5.96 -4.30
C LEU A 41 -6.28 5.35 -4.16
N LEU A 42 -5.44 5.48 -5.18
CA LEU A 42 -4.06 5.00 -5.14
C LEU A 42 -3.22 5.69 -4.05
N ALA A 43 -3.35 7.02 -3.92
CA ALA A 43 -2.64 7.77 -2.89
C ALA A 43 -3.05 7.34 -1.47
N LYS A 44 -4.36 7.09 -1.27
CA LYS A 44 -4.86 6.56 0.00
C LYS A 44 -4.25 5.18 0.31
N HIS A 45 -4.26 4.27 -0.65
CA HIS A 45 -3.66 2.93 -0.46
C HIS A 45 -2.16 3.00 -0.17
N ARG A 46 -1.43 3.85 -0.90
CA ARG A 46 0.00 4.09 -0.65
C ARG A 46 0.26 4.56 0.79
N ASN A 47 -0.57 5.45 1.32
CA ASN A 47 -0.41 5.93 2.70
C ASN A 47 -0.65 4.82 3.72
N LEU A 48 -1.64 3.94 3.50
CA LEU A 48 -1.87 2.78 4.37
C LEU A 48 -0.68 1.82 4.38
N LEU A 49 -0.05 1.59 3.22
CA LEU A 49 1.16 0.77 3.14
C LEU A 49 2.32 1.41 3.93
N LEU A 50 2.52 2.72 3.80
CA LEU A 50 3.54 3.45 4.55
C LEU A 50 3.29 3.41 6.06
N GLU A 51 2.04 3.56 6.50
CA GLU A 51 1.68 3.44 7.92
C GLU A 51 2.02 2.05 8.49
N ARG A 52 1.81 0.98 7.71
CA ARG A 52 2.21 -0.38 8.09
C ARG A 52 3.72 -0.50 8.21
N VAL A 53 4.47 0.01 7.23
CA VAL A 53 5.94 0.01 7.26
C VAL A 53 6.45 0.75 8.49
N HIS A 54 6.02 2.00 8.70
CA HIS A 54 6.46 2.80 9.85
C HIS A 54 6.12 2.13 11.20
N LYS A 55 5.00 1.41 11.28
CA LYS A 55 4.62 0.66 12.49
C LYS A 55 5.58 -0.50 12.76
N GLU A 56 5.96 -1.24 11.73
CA GLU A 56 6.91 -2.35 11.89
C GLU A 56 8.35 -1.85 12.11
N GLU A 57 8.77 -0.76 11.44
CA GLU A 57 10.05 -0.07 11.73
C GLU A 57 10.16 0.29 13.22
N LYS A 58 9.12 0.93 13.77
CA LYS A 58 9.08 1.28 15.19
C LYS A 58 9.18 0.07 16.13
N ARG A 59 8.61 -1.08 15.72
CA ARG A 59 8.73 -2.33 16.50
C ARG A 59 10.14 -2.89 16.45
N ILE A 60 10.80 -2.80 15.30
CA ILE A 60 12.21 -3.17 15.14
C ILE A 60 13.09 -2.28 16.03
N ASP A 61 12.87 -0.96 16.02
CA ASP A 61 13.62 -0.04 16.88
C ASP A 61 13.55 -0.43 18.37
N TYR A 62 12.38 -0.85 18.85
CA TYR A 62 12.22 -1.32 20.23
C TYR A 62 12.98 -2.63 20.50
N LEU A 63 12.99 -3.55 19.54
CA LEU A 63 13.74 -4.79 19.65
C LEU A 63 15.25 -4.53 19.64
N ASP A 64 15.74 -3.67 18.75
CA ASP A 64 17.15 -3.30 18.66
C ASP A 64 17.62 -2.61 19.94
N TYR A 65 16.80 -1.74 20.51
CA TYR A 65 17.08 -1.12 21.80
C TYR A 65 17.19 -2.16 22.93
N LEU A 66 16.28 -3.13 22.98
CA LEU A 66 16.33 -4.20 23.97
C LEU A 66 17.60 -5.06 23.80
N VAL A 67 17.96 -5.40 22.57
CA VAL A 67 19.20 -6.13 22.26
C VAL A 67 20.43 -5.34 22.71
N TYR A 68 20.47 -4.04 22.44
CA TYR A 68 21.54 -3.16 22.91
C TYR A 68 21.68 -3.19 24.44
N GLN A 69 20.57 -3.03 25.18
CA GLN A 69 20.58 -3.07 26.65
C GLN A 69 21.16 -4.40 27.17
N ILE A 70 20.74 -5.54 26.60
CA ILE A 70 21.25 -6.85 27.00
C ILE A 70 22.76 -6.97 26.76
N ASN A 71 23.26 -6.43 25.65
CA ASN A 71 24.69 -6.48 25.31
C ASN A 71 25.56 -5.56 26.17
N GLN A 72 25.03 -4.43 26.67
CA GLN A 72 25.77 -3.50 27.53
C GLN A 72 25.78 -3.90 29.01
N HIS A 73 24.99 -4.89 29.42
CA HIS A 73 24.97 -5.44 30.78
C HIS A 73 25.81 -6.73 30.93
N LYS A 74 26.77 -6.96 30.01
CA LYS A 74 27.88 -7.90 30.17
C LYS A 74 29.18 -7.15 30.42
#